data_AF-A0A7C0VIE1-F1
#
_entry.id   AF-A0A7C0VIE1-F1
#
_cell.length_a   1.000
_cell.length_b   1.000
_cell.length_c   1.000
_cell.angle_alpha   90.00
_cell.angle_beta   90.00
_cell.angle_gamma   90.00
#
_symmetry.space_group_name_H-M   'P 1'
#
loop_
_entity.id
_entity.type
_entity.pdbx_description
1 polymer ?
#
loop_
_entity_poly.entity_id
_entity_poly.type
_entity_poly.pdbx_seq_one_letter_code
_entity_poly.pdbx_strand_id
1 'polypeptide(L)'
;MKFQPVSTPGSTIDLTQGNGLPYWIFWFLVCVIFLLVVFIFLRDRDLRKKLDSFFFGARKKFSKLRLQVQIRLEEKKKNQILMEIGEKAWQKRIQPNLGEGLRNRLDTIEEKKGEMKERINKLDQEIFLLKQQLGDVDQTFSSQLKDLELEINPLKDKLAILEKQEEEIIDEITRLHHQEQKLARQINNLKREINHEEGEKAPKREGHFESTYYWLEEKKKEFTRTLRARLNQQKEVENKKRSLEEKMELLEKKKKTVDEVEIKKKDIQSRIVRNDQEKGKLLRRYDKLQEEMKPLFISLGEILEGKIKNEDSMMLYAHQLERINKNLLEMKKQLKEL
;
A
#
# COMPACT_ATOMS: atom_id res chain seq x y z
N MET A 1 26.40 -7.02 14.46
CA MET A 1 27.08 -7.58 15.64
C MET A 1 26.05 -7.86 16.71
N LYS A 2 25.91 -9.14 17.09
CA LYS A 2 25.03 -9.62 18.17
C LYS A 2 25.76 -9.43 19.50
N PHE A 3 25.10 -8.88 20.52
CA PHE A 3 25.61 -8.88 21.88
C PHE A 3 24.67 -9.68 22.78
N GLN A 4 25.22 -10.76 23.33
CA GLN A 4 24.67 -11.53 24.44
C GLN A 4 25.06 -10.87 25.76
N PRO A 5 24.20 -10.88 26.80
CA PRO A 5 24.58 -10.51 28.15
C PRO A 5 25.12 -11.71 28.94
N VAL A 6 26.11 -11.39 29.77
CA VAL A 6 26.94 -12.27 30.62
C VAL A 6 26.30 -12.48 32.00
N SER A 7 26.39 -13.70 32.49
CA SER A 7 26.03 -14.23 33.82
C SER A 7 27.13 -13.94 34.86
N THR A 8 26.84 -13.48 36.09
CA THR A 8 26.67 -14.22 37.37
C THR A 8 27.14 -13.29 38.53
N PRO A 9 27.09 -13.67 39.83
CA PRO A 9 25.93 -13.97 40.67
C PRO A 9 25.99 -13.19 42.01
N GLY A 10 24.88 -13.05 42.76
CA GLY A 10 24.98 -12.49 44.11
C GLY A 10 23.67 -12.21 44.84
N SER A 11 23.41 -13.04 45.85
CA SER A 11 22.61 -12.79 47.07
C SER A 11 21.15 -12.36 46.88
N THR A 12 20.33 -13.40 46.83
CA THR A 12 18.93 -13.44 47.28
C THR A 12 18.77 -12.88 48.69
N ILE A 13 17.67 -12.16 48.83
CA ILE A 13 17.17 -11.49 50.03
C ILE A 13 16.92 -12.51 51.15
N ASP A 14 17.68 -12.39 52.24
CA ASP A 14 17.37 -13.03 53.52
C ASP A 14 16.24 -12.24 54.20
N LEU A 15 15.03 -12.79 54.12
CA LEU A 15 13.92 -12.44 54.99
C LEU A 15 13.38 -13.72 55.58
N THR A 16 13.31 -13.74 56.91
CA THR A 16 12.68 -14.74 57.79
C THR A 16 13.57 -15.87 58.34
N GLN A 17 14.47 -15.48 59.25
CA GLN A 17 14.63 -16.25 60.48
C GLN A 17 13.30 -16.24 61.24
N GLY A 18 12.59 -17.34 61.15
CA GLY A 18 11.49 -17.75 62.01
C GLY A 18 11.29 -19.22 61.72
N ASN A 19 11.44 -20.08 62.73
CA ASN A 19 11.33 -21.54 62.62
C ASN A 19 9.93 -21.95 62.12
N GLY A 20 9.73 -21.89 60.80
CA GLY A 20 8.49 -22.20 60.10
C GLY A 20 8.78 -23.19 58.99
N LEU A 21 7.98 -24.25 58.93
CA LEU A 21 8.08 -25.33 57.94
C LEU A 21 8.24 -24.76 56.50
N PRO A 22 9.19 -25.27 55.69
CA PRO A 22 9.39 -24.88 54.30
C PRO A 22 8.08 -24.84 53.50
N TYR A 23 7.85 -23.77 52.73
CA TYR A 23 6.61 -23.54 51.98
C TYR A 23 6.23 -24.69 51.03
N TRP A 24 7.21 -25.41 50.48
CA TRP A 24 6.95 -26.60 49.66
C TRP A 24 6.37 -27.76 50.47
N ILE A 25 6.75 -27.89 51.75
CA ILE A 25 6.19 -28.90 52.65
C ILE A 25 4.74 -28.54 53.00
N PHE A 26 4.37 -27.27 53.08
CA PHE A 26 2.97 -26.87 53.24
C PHE A 26 2.11 -27.32 52.04
N TRP A 27 2.55 -27.07 50.80
CA TRP A 27 1.83 -27.55 49.61
C TRP A 27 1.85 -29.08 49.48
N PHE A 28 2.96 -29.72 49.83
CA PHE A 28 3.05 -31.17 49.87
C PHE A 28 2.09 -31.74 50.93
N LEU A 29 1.99 -31.13 52.10
CA LEU A 29 1.05 -31.51 53.17
C LEU A 29 -0.39 -31.29 52.72
N VAL A 30 -0.71 -30.18 52.05
CA VAL A 30 -2.04 -29.96 51.45
C VAL A 30 -2.34 -31.01 50.38
N CYS A 31 -1.34 -31.39 49.57
CA CYS A 31 -1.49 -32.42 48.54
C CYS A 31 -1.68 -33.81 49.15
N VAL A 32 -0.97 -34.13 50.24
CA VAL A 32 -1.11 -35.38 51.01
C VAL A 32 -2.45 -35.41 51.76
N ILE A 33 -2.89 -34.29 52.36
CA ILE A 33 -4.21 -34.17 52.96
C ILE A 33 -5.29 -34.34 51.88
N PHE A 34 -5.13 -33.73 50.71
CA PHE A 34 -6.06 -33.91 49.60
C PHE A 34 -6.08 -35.36 49.11
N LEU A 35 -4.92 -36.01 48.97
CA LEU A 35 -4.81 -37.43 48.64
C LEU A 35 -5.43 -38.32 49.71
N LEU A 36 -5.27 -37.99 51.00
CA LEU A 36 -5.91 -38.70 52.11
C LEU A 36 -7.42 -38.51 52.10
N VAL A 37 -7.91 -37.30 51.82
CA VAL A 37 -9.34 -37.02 51.65
C VAL A 37 -9.86 -37.84 50.47
N VAL A 38 -9.20 -37.79 49.30
CA VAL A 38 -9.55 -38.60 48.12
C VAL A 38 -9.47 -40.10 48.40
N PHE A 39 -8.50 -40.55 49.20
CA PHE A 39 -8.34 -41.95 49.59
C PHE A 39 -9.43 -42.40 50.57
N ILE A 40 -9.80 -41.59 51.57
CA ILE A 40 -10.95 -41.83 52.46
C ILE A 40 -12.23 -41.88 51.63
N PHE A 41 -12.37 -40.97 50.66
CA PHE A 41 -13.48 -40.90 49.72
C PHE A 41 -13.56 -42.13 48.81
N LEU A 42 -12.41 -42.65 48.35
CA LEU A 42 -12.30 -43.87 47.54
C LEU A 42 -12.40 -45.15 48.39
N ARG A 43 -12.04 -45.12 49.67
CA ARG A 43 -12.12 -46.28 50.58
C ARG A 43 -13.54 -46.49 51.08
N ASP A 44 -14.26 -45.40 51.34
CA ASP A 44 -15.61 -45.47 51.86
C ASP A 44 -16.62 -45.80 50.75
N ARG A 45 -17.26 -46.96 50.88
CA ARG A 45 -18.24 -47.45 49.90
C ARG A 45 -19.51 -46.61 49.92
N ASP A 46 -19.84 -45.98 51.05
CA ASP A 46 -21.07 -45.21 51.19
C ASP A 46 -20.93 -43.76 50.71
N LEU A 47 -19.71 -43.19 50.76
CA LEU A 47 -19.42 -41.91 50.11
C LEU A 47 -19.44 -42.04 48.58
N ARG A 48 -18.99 -43.16 48.00
CA ARG A 48 -19.16 -43.45 46.57
C ARG A 48 -20.62 -43.50 46.16
N LYS A 49 -21.47 -44.19 46.93
CA LYS A 49 -22.93 -44.19 46.68
C LYS A 49 -23.54 -42.80 46.80
N LYS A 50 -23.07 -41.97 47.76
CA LYS A 50 -23.54 -40.59 47.93
C LYS A 50 -23.06 -39.68 46.80
N LEU A 51 -21.82 -39.79 46.35
CA LEU A 51 -21.33 -39.11 45.16
C LEU A 51 -22.11 -39.49 43.92
N ASP A 52 -22.33 -40.78 43.70
CA ASP A 52 -23.16 -41.25 42.61
C ASP A 52 -24.56 -40.61 42.73
N SER A 53 -25.17 -40.56 43.92
CA SER A 53 -26.44 -39.86 44.17
C SER A 53 -26.42 -38.35 43.85
N PHE A 54 -25.33 -37.65 44.16
CA PHE A 54 -25.15 -36.23 43.83
C PHE A 54 -24.87 -36.01 42.33
N PHE A 55 -24.09 -36.89 41.71
CA PHE A 55 -23.75 -36.85 40.30
C PHE A 55 -24.84 -37.44 39.41
N PHE A 56 -25.80 -38.22 39.92
CA PHE A 56 -26.91 -38.75 39.12
C PHE A 56 -27.74 -37.62 38.51
N GLY A 57 -27.99 -36.55 39.27
CA GLY A 57 -28.68 -35.34 38.76
C GLY A 57 -27.88 -34.61 37.68
N ALA A 58 -26.57 -34.45 37.88
CA ALA A 58 -25.67 -33.82 36.90
C ALA A 58 -25.47 -34.68 35.64
N ARG A 59 -25.32 -35.99 35.79
CA ARG A 59 -25.16 -36.98 34.73
C ARG A 59 -26.41 -37.10 33.87
N LYS A 60 -27.60 -37.01 34.48
CA LYS A 60 -28.87 -36.93 33.77
C LYS A 60 -28.98 -35.66 32.92
N LYS A 61 -28.65 -34.50 33.49
CA LYS A 61 -28.59 -33.21 32.75
C LYS A 61 -27.57 -33.24 31.61
N PHE A 62 -26.38 -33.82 31.84
CA PHE A 62 -25.32 -33.92 30.82
C PHE A 62 -25.70 -34.87 29.68
N SER A 63 -26.34 -36.00 30.00
CA SER A 63 -26.84 -36.95 29.00
C SER A 63 -27.94 -36.31 28.13
N LYS A 64 -28.83 -35.53 28.76
CA LYS A 64 -29.85 -34.73 28.06
C LYS A 64 -29.24 -33.69 27.13
N LEU A 65 -28.23 -32.94 27.60
CA LEU A 65 -27.49 -31.96 26.80
C LEU A 65 -26.76 -32.60 25.62
N ARG A 66 -26.04 -33.71 25.84
CA ARG A 66 -25.36 -34.45 24.78
C ARG A 66 -26.33 -34.93 23.71
N LEU A 67 -27.46 -35.50 24.14
CA LEU A 67 -28.49 -35.98 23.22
C LEU A 67 -29.16 -34.83 22.45
N GLN A 68 -29.41 -33.68 23.09
CA GLN A 68 -29.87 -32.47 22.41
C GLN A 68 -28.89 -31.97 21.36
N VAL A 69 -27.58 -32.00 21.64
CA VAL A 69 -26.55 -31.63 20.66
C VAL A 69 -26.54 -32.63 19.48
N GLN A 70 -26.64 -33.93 19.76
CA GLN A 70 -26.71 -34.94 18.70
C GLN A 70 -27.96 -34.77 17.83
N ILE A 71 -29.13 -34.53 18.43
CA ILE A 71 -30.36 -34.22 17.70
C ILE A 71 -30.16 -32.99 16.81
N ARG A 72 -29.58 -31.91 17.33
CA ARG A 72 -29.30 -30.71 16.52
C ARG A 72 -28.35 -30.97 15.35
N LEU A 73 -27.34 -31.83 15.54
CA LEU A 73 -26.41 -32.21 14.47
C LEU A 73 -27.09 -33.05 13.39
N GLU A 74 -27.92 -34.03 13.78
CA GLU A 74 -28.71 -34.83 12.84
C GLU A 74 -29.78 -33.99 12.13
N GLU A 75 -30.43 -33.03 12.81
CA GLU A 75 -31.34 -32.07 12.18
C GLU A 75 -30.60 -31.17 11.17
N LYS A 76 -29.38 -30.75 11.45
CA LYS A 76 -28.54 -30.03 10.46
C LYS A 76 -28.23 -30.89 9.24
N LYS A 77 -27.89 -32.18 9.42
CA LYS A 77 -27.67 -33.10 8.30
C LYS A 77 -28.94 -33.30 7.48
N LYS A 78 -30.09 -33.45 8.14
CA LYS A 78 -31.39 -33.50 7.46
C LYS A 78 -31.59 -32.27 6.58
N ASN A 79 -31.40 -31.07 7.15
CA ASN A 79 -31.58 -29.82 6.43
C ASN A 79 -30.60 -29.68 5.25
N GLN A 80 -29.36 -30.14 5.38
CA GLN A 80 -28.41 -30.17 4.26
C GLN A 80 -28.90 -31.04 3.12
N ILE A 81 -29.39 -32.26 3.41
CA ILE A 81 -29.90 -33.16 2.39
C ILE A 81 -31.18 -32.59 1.75
N LEU A 82 -32.09 -32.02 2.54
CA LEU A 82 -33.28 -31.34 2.03
C LEU A 82 -32.93 -30.17 1.12
N MET A 83 -31.90 -29.39 1.48
CA MET A 83 -31.40 -28.30 0.64
C MET A 83 -30.87 -28.82 -0.70
N GLU A 84 -30.05 -29.88 -0.71
CA GLU A 84 -29.53 -30.49 -1.94
C GLU A 84 -30.64 -31.06 -2.82
N ILE A 85 -31.64 -31.70 -2.22
CA ILE A 85 -32.84 -32.17 -2.93
C ILE A 85 -33.57 -31.00 -3.56
N GLY A 86 -33.86 -29.95 -2.79
CA GLY A 86 -34.57 -28.77 -3.28
C GLY A 86 -33.82 -28.09 -4.42
N GLU A 87 -32.50 -27.96 -4.30
CA GLU A 87 -31.65 -27.42 -5.36
C GLU A 87 -31.71 -28.27 -6.64
N LYS A 88 -31.53 -29.59 -6.53
CA LYS A 88 -31.61 -30.50 -7.67
C LYS A 88 -33.00 -30.53 -8.30
N ALA A 89 -34.05 -30.44 -7.49
CA ALA A 89 -35.42 -30.41 -7.97
C ALA A 89 -35.74 -29.13 -8.74
N TRP A 90 -35.25 -27.99 -8.23
CA TRP A 90 -35.34 -26.71 -8.92
C TRP A 90 -34.62 -26.74 -10.27
N GLN A 91 -33.37 -27.24 -10.30
CA GLN A 91 -32.57 -27.38 -11.52
C GLN A 91 -33.23 -28.30 -12.55
N LYS A 92 -33.71 -29.48 -12.14
CA LYS A 92 -34.36 -30.47 -13.02
C LYS A 92 -35.81 -30.14 -13.35
N ARG A 93 -36.33 -29.03 -12.83
CA ARG A 93 -37.72 -28.58 -12.98
C ARG A 93 -38.79 -29.58 -12.53
N ILE A 94 -38.51 -30.42 -11.55
CA ILE A 94 -39.44 -31.44 -11.04
C ILE A 94 -40.66 -30.75 -10.38
N GLN A 95 -41.88 -31.11 -10.80
CA GLN A 95 -43.10 -30.40 -10.41
C GLN A 95 -43.90 -31.12 -9.32
N PRO A 96 -43.99 -30.53 -8.13
CA PRO A 96 -45.18 -30.61 -7.31
C PRO A 96 -45.99 -29.32 -7.45
N ASN A 97 -47.27 -29.41 -7.81
CA ASN A 97 -48.23 -28.27 -7.88
C ASN A 97 -48.25 -27.37 -6.61
N LEU A 98 -47.70 -27.84 -5.49
CA LEU A 98 -47.64 -27.14 -4.20
C LEU A 98 -46.39 -26.23 -4.04
N GLY A 99 -45.41 -26.30 -4.95
CA GLY A 99 -44.12 -25.60 -4.83
C GLY A 99 -43.94 -24.36 -5.71
N GLU A 100 -44.95 -23.98 -6.49
CA GLU A 100 -44.84 -22.95 -7.54
C GLU A 100 -44.45 -21.56 -6.99
N GLY A 101 -45.02 -21.14 -5.86
CA GLY A 101 -44.69 -19.86 -5.24
C GLY A 101 -43.25 -19.76 -4.72
N LEU A 102 -42.71 -20.86 -4.15
CA LEU A 102 -41.30 -20.92 -3.72
C LEU A 102 -40.36 -20.90 -4.91
N ARG A 103 -40.76 -21.56 -5.99
CA ARG A 103 -40.00 -21.61 -7.23
C ARG A 103 -39.92 -20.26 -7.93
N ASN A 104 -41.04 -19.55 -8.04
CA ASN A 104 -41.05 -18.18 -8.59
C ASN A 104 -40.14 -17.24 -7.77
N ARG A 105 -40.10 -17.43 -6.44
CA ARG A 105 -39.15 -16.70 -5.58
C ARG A 105 -37.69 -17.08 -5.86
N LEU A 106 -37.39 -18.37 -6.04
CA LEU A 106 -36.03 -18.81 -6.42
C LEU A 106 -35.63 -18.27 -7.80
N ASP A 107 -36.53 -18.30 -8.78
CA ASP A 107 -36.30 -17.80 -10.13
C ASP A 107 -36.03 -16.28 -10.13
N THR A 108 -36.82 -15.50 -9.39
CA THR A 108 -36.60 -14.04 -9.25
C THR A 108 -35.30 -13.70 -8.52
N ILE A 109 -34.86 -14.52 -7.56
CA ILE A 109 -33.55 -14.33 -6.91
C ILE A 109 -32.43 -14.69 -7.88
N GLU A 110 -32.58 -15.76 -8.67
CA GLU A 110 -31.57 -16.16 -9.66
C GLU A 110 -31.42 -15.13 -10.78
N GLU A 111 -32.52 -14.55 -11.26
CA GLU A 111 -32.51 -13.45 -12.22
C GLU A 111 -31.71 -12.25 -11.69
N LYS A 112 -32.02 -11.79 -10.46
CA LYS A 112 -31.27 -10.71 -9.79
C LYS A 112 -29.79 -11.04 -9.62
N LYS A 113 -29.45 -12.29 -9.31
CA LYS A 113 -28.05 -12.74 -9.24
C LYS A 113 -27.38 -12.71 -10.60
N GLY A 114 -28.09 -13.08 -11.66
CA GLY A 114 -27.64 -12.97 -13.05
C GLY A 114 -27.30 -11.53 -13.42
N GLU A 115 -28.22 -10.60 -13.19
CA GLU A 115 -28.00 -9.16 -13.42
C GLU A 115 -26.81 -8.62 -12.62
N MET A 116 -26.68 -9.03 -11.35
CA MET A 116 -25.53 -8.63 -10.51
C MET A 116 -24.22 -9.18 -11.05
N LYS A 117 -24.19 -10.44 -11.49
CA LYS A 117 -23.00 -11.06 -12.07
C LYS A 117 -22.58 -10.35 -13.35
N GLU A 118 -23.52 -9.99 -14.21
CA GLU A 118 -23.24 -9.19 -15.41
C GLU A 118 -22.67 -7.81 -15.05
N ARG A 119 -23.25 -7.12 -14.07
CA ARG A 119 -22.72 -5.84 -13.57
C ARG A 119 -21.31 -5.98 -13.01
N ILE A 120 -21.04 -7.02 -12.22
CA ILE A 120 -19.71 -7.31 -11.68
C ILE A 120 -18.71 -7.53 -12.83
N ASN A 121 -19.07 -8.31 -13.84
CA ASN A 121 -18.21 -8.54 -15.00
C ASN A 121 -17.93 -7.25 -15.78
N LYS A 122 -18.93 -6.37 -15.95
CA LYS A 122 -18.75 -5.06 -16.57
C LYS A 122 -17.78 -4.18 -15.77
N LEU A 123 -17.96 -4.10 -14.45
CA LEU A 123 -17.04 -3.37 -13.58
C LEU A 123 -15.62 -3.93 -13.65
N ASP A 124 -15.46 -5.26 -13.72
CA ASP A 124 -14.16 -5.91 -13.87
C ASP A 124 -13.47 -5.54 -15.19
N GLN A 125 -14.22 -5.51 -16.30
CA GLN A 125 -13.71 -5.05 -17.59
C GLN A 125 -13.31 -3.57 -17.53
N GLU A 126 -14.14 -2.71 -16.93
CA GLU A 126 -13.83 -1.29 -16.76
C GLU A 126 -12.57 -1.08 -15.91
N ILE A 127 -12.45 -1.79 -14.78
CA ILE A 127 -11.27 -1.73 -13.91
C ILE A 127 -10.02 -2.19 -14.67
N PHE A 128 -10.12 -3.27 -15.46
CA PHE A 128 -9.02 -3.75 -16.28
C PHE A 128 -8.57 -2.70 -17.30
N LEU A 129 -9.50 -2.11 -18.04
CA LEU A 129 -9.21 -1.05 -19.01
C LEU A 129 -8.60 0.19 -18.35
N LEU A 130 -9.12 0.62 -17.20
CA LEU A 130 -8.56 1.74 -16.45
C LEU A 130 -7.14 1.45 -15.95
N LYS A 131 -6.85 0.22 -15.51
CA LYS A 131 -5.50 -0.19 -15.11
C LYS A 131 -4.54 -0.22 -16.30
N GLN A 132 -5.00 -0.67 -17.46
CA GLN A 132 -4.22 -0.62 -18.70
C GLN A 132 -3.91 0.84 -19.09
N GLN A 133 -4.93 1.70 -19.09
CA GLN A 133 -4.76 3.14 -19.36
C GLN A 133 -3.79 3.80 -18.38
N LEU A 134 -3.86 3.44 -17.09
CA LEU A 134 -2.92 3.94 -16.10
C LEU A 134 -1.48 3.52 -16.41
N GLY A 135 -1.27 2.26 -16.81
CA GLY A 135 0.04 1.75 -17.23
C GLY A 135 0.58 2.45 -18.48
N ASP A 136 -0.26 2.65 -19.50
CA ASP A 136 0.11 3.34 -20.73
C ASP A 136 0.50 4.80 -20.47
N VAL A 137 -0.29 5.47 -19.62
CA VAL A 137 0.00 6.81 -19.09
C VAL A 137 1.35 6.78 -18.36
N ASP A 138 1.56 5.89 -17.38
CA ASP A 138 2.83 5.81 -16.65
C ASP A 138 4.05 5.62 -17.57
N GLN A 139 3.94 4.73 -18.55
CA GLN A 139 5.02 4.46 -19.50
C GLN A 139 5.32 5.65 -20.39
N THR A 140 4.28 6.22 -21.03
CA THR A 140 4.46 7.39 -21.92
C THR A 140 5.02 8.60 -21.17
N PHE A 141 4.61 8.81 -19.93
CA PHE A 141 5.16 9.89 -19.10
C PHE A 141 6.57 9.64 -18.63
N SER A 142 6.91 8.40 -18.27
CA SER A 142 8.29 8.06 -17.91
C SER A 142 9.24 8.24 -19.10
N SER A 143 8.83 7.88 -20.33
CA SER A 143 9.63 8.14 -21.52
C SER A 143 9.79 9.63 -21.80
N GLN A 144 8.70 10.41 -21.73
CA GLN A 144 8.76 11.86 -21.95
C GLN A 144 9.66 12.56 -20.93
N LEU A 145 9.61 12.17 -19.66
CA LEU A 145 10.49 12.70 -18.63
C LEU A 145 11.95 12.39 -18.92
N LYS A 146 12.25 11.15 -19.32
CA LYS A 146 13.61 10.74 -19.66
C LYS A 146 14.15 11.50 -20.87
N ASP A 147 13.34 11.69 -21.91
CA ASP A 147 13.71 12.45 -23.10
C ASP A 147 13.98 13.92 -22.75
N LEU A 148 13.12 14.53 -21.93
CA LEU A 148 13.33 15.90 -21.43
C LEU A 148 14.59 16.02 -20.56
N GLU A 149 14.89 15.04 -19.70
CA GLU A 149 16.12 15.04 -18.90
C GLU A 149 17.37 14.94 -19.78
N LEU A 150 17.33 14.13 -20.84
CA LEU A 150 18.40 14.02 -21.83
C LEU A 150 18.61 15.32 -22.62
N GLU A 151 17.57 16.14 -22.80
CA GLU A 151 17.69 17.47 -23.42
C GLU A 151 18.17 18.54 -22.44
N ILE A 152 17.68 18.54 -21.20
CA ILE A 152 17.97 19.58 -20.20
C ILE A 152 19.39 19.47 -19.65
N ASN A 153 19.87 18.27 -19.31
CA ASN A 153 21.18 18.07 -18.71
C ASN A 153 22.34 18.64 -19.55
N PRO A 154 22.47 18.36 -20.86
CA PRO A 154 23.54 18.94 -21.66
C PRO A 154 23.41 20.45 -21.83
N LEU A 155 22.19 21.02 -21.78
CA LEU A 155 22.01 22.47 -21.80
C LEU A 155 22.50 23.12 -20.50
N LYS A 156 22.23 22.49 -19.35
CA LYS A 156 22.77 22.92 -18.05
C LYS A 156 24.29 22.87 -18.02
N ASP A 157 24.89 21.80 -18.53
CA ASP A 157 26.35 21.68 -18.60
C ASP A 157 26.96 22.77 -19.49
N LYS A 158 26.35 23.04 -20.66
CA LYS A 158 26.78 24.13 -21.56
C LYS A 158 26.65 25.50 -20.91
N LEU A 159 25.58 25.73 -20.16
CA LEU A 159 25.36 27.00 -19.45
C LEU A 159 26.43 27.20 -18.37
N ALA A 160 26.73 26.16 -17.57
CA ALA A 160 27.78 26.21 -16.56
C ALA A 160 29.18 26.47 -17.15
N ILE A 161 29.47 25.94 -18.35
CA ILE A 161 30.72 26.23 -19.07
C ILE A 161 30.75 27.70 -19.51
N LEU A 162 29.65 28.22 -20.06
CA LEU A 162 29.56 29.62 -20.50
C LEU A 162 29.66 30.61 -19.33
N GLU A 163 29.09 30.27 -18.17
CA GLU A 163 29.22 31.08 -16.95
C GLU A 163 30.67 31.23 -16.51
N LYS A 164 31.42 30.12 -16.50
CA LYS A 164 32.86 30.17 -16.20
C LYS A 164 33.63 31.00 -17.21
N GLN A 165 33.31 30.86 -18.51
CA GLN A 165 33.94 31.67 -19.56
C GLN A 165 33.62 33.17 -19.39
N GLU A 166 32.40 33.51 -19.00
CA GLU A 166 32.01 34.88 -18.72
C GLU A 166 32.78 35.46 -17.52
N GLU A 167 32.88 34.71 -16.43
CA GLU A 167 33.68 35.10 -15.25
C GLU A 167 35.15 35.36 -15.61
N GLU A 168 35.78 34.46 -16.38
CA GLU A 168 37.15 34.63 -16.85
C GLU A 168 37.31 35.89 -17.72
N ILE A 169 36.36 36.16 -18.63
CA ILE A 169 36.38 37.36 -19.47
C ILE A 169 36.20 38.63 -18.62
N ILE A 170 35.31 38.63 -17.62
CA ILE A 170 35.08 39.77 -16.72
C ILE A 170 36.34 40.06 -15.90
N ASP A 171 37.00 39.03 -15.37
CA ASP A 171 38.26 39.16 -14.66
C ASP A 171 39.36 39.76 -15.54
N GLU A 172 39.48 39.29 -16.79
CA GLU A 172 40.41 39.85 -17.76
C GLU A 172 40.11 41.31 -18.10
N ILE A 173 38.85 41.66 -18.34
CA ILE A 173 38.41 43.04 -18.60
C ILE A 173 38.80 43.94 -17.42
N THR A 174 38.58 43.46 -16.19
CA THR A 174 38.89 44.22 -14.97
C THR A 174 40.40 44.47 -14.83
N ARG A 175 41.23 43.45 -15.12
CA ARG A 175 42.70 43.57 -15.13
C ARG A 175 43.18 44.54 -16.21
N LEU A 176 42.67 44.40 -17.44
CA LEU A 176 43.02 45.27 -18.57
C LEU A 176 42.63 46.72 -18.30
N HIS A 177 41.45 46.95 -17.73
CA HIS A 177 40.99 48.29 -17.37
C HIS A 177 41.88 48.93 -16.29
N HIS A 178 42.29 48.16 -15.29
CA HIS A 178 43.21 48.65 -14.26
C HIS A 178 44.60 49.00 -14.83
N GLN A 179 45.11 48.20 -15.77
CA GLN A 179 46.37 48.48 -16.47
C GLN A 179 46.26 49.72 -17.37
N GLU A 180 45.17 49.86 -18.12
CA GLU A 180 44.88 51.06 -18.92
C GLU A 180 44.83 52.33 -18.05
N GLN A 181 44.19 52.26 -16.87
CA GLN A 181 44.18 53.38 -15.92
C GLN A 181 45.58 53.72 -15.39
N LYS A 182 46.42 52.71 -15.09
CA LYS A 182 47.81 52.95 -14.67
C LYS A 182 48.62 53.65 -15.76
N LEU A 183 48.51 53.18 -17.02
CA LEU A 183 49.15 53.81 -18.17
C LEU A 183 48.64 55.23 -18.39
N ALA A 184 47.34 55.47 -18.26
CA ALA A 184 46.77 56.82 -18.36
C ALA A 184 47.32 57.77 -17.29
N ARG A 185 47.52 57.29 -16.05
CA ARG A 185 48.18 58.08 -14.98
C ARG A 185 49.65 58.36 -15.31
N GLN A 186 50.38 57.37 -15.81
CA GLN A 186 51.78 57.55 -16.23
C GLN A 186 51.92 58.56 -17.37
N ILE A 187 51.06 58.46 -18.40
CA ILE A 187 51.01 59.42 -19.51
C ILE A 187 50.68 60.82 -19.00
N ASN A 188 49.70 60.96 -18.09
CA ASN A 188 49.35 62.27 -17.52
C ASN A 188 50.47 62.87 -16.66
N ASN A 189 51.21 62.05 -15.92
CA ASN A 189 52.36 62.50 -15.14
C ASN A 189 53.51 62.94 -16.05
N LEU A 190 53.88 62.13 -17.05
CA LEU A 190 54.90 62.49 -18.05
C LEU A 190 54.51 63.75 -18.82
N LYS A 191 53.23 63.92 -19.16
CA LYS A 191 52.75 65.15 -19.80
C LYS A 191 52.91 66.39 -18.91
N ARG A 192 52.75 66.25 -17.58
CA ARG A 192 53.01 67.34 -16.63
C ARG A 192 54.50 67.63 -16.48
N GLU A 193 55.34 66.59 -16.47
CA GLU A 193 56.80 66.72 -16.43
C GLU A 193 57.33 67.43 -17.68
N ILE A 194 56.90 67.00 -18.88
CA ILE A 194 57.22 67.68 -20.15
C ILE A 194 56.80 69.16 -20.12
N ASN A 195 55.57 69.46 -19.68
CA ASN A 195 55.08 70.85 -19.59
C ASN A 195 55.80 71.71 -18.53
N HIS A 196 56.41 71.11 -17.50
CA HIS A 196 57.25 71.81 -16.52
C HIS A 196 58.69 72.01 -17.04
N GLU A 197 59.22 71.04 -17.78
CA GLU A 197 60.58 71.07 -18.33
C GLU A 197 60.72 71.92 -19.61
N GLU A 198 59.66 72.12 -20.41
CA GLU A 198 59.66 73.09 -21.53
C GLU A 198 59.91 74.55 -21.06
N GLY A 199 59.79 74.83 -19.75
CA GLY A 199 60.20 76.09 -19.12
C GLY A 199 61.72 76.22 -18.85
N GLU A 200 62.47 75.12 -18.78
CA GLU A 200 63.92 75.07 -18.51
C GLU A 200 64.68 74.32 -19.64
N LYS A 201 65.27 75.07 -20.56
CA LYS A 201 65.91 74.57 -21.80
C LYS A 201 67.01 73.51 -21.59
N ALA A 202 66.78 72.26 -22.02
CA ALA A 202 67.83 71.24 -22.23
C ALA A 202 67.55 70.29 -23.44
N PRO A 203 68.21 70.49 -24.60
CA PRO A 203 67.81 69.88 -25.89
C PRO A 203 68.19 68.39 -26.12
N LYS A 204 68.84 67.72 -25.16
CA LYS A 204 69.24 66.30 -25.30
C LYS A 204 68.31 65.30 -24.59
N ARG A 205 67.37 65.77 -23.76
CA ARG A 205 66.41 64.91 -23.02
C ARG A 205 65.02 64.85 -23.66
N GLU A 206 64.64 65.87 -24.43
CA GLU A 206 63.36 65.96 -25.16
C GLU A 206 63.06 64.72 -26.01
N GLY A 207 64.02 64.24 -26.80
CA GLY A 207 63.82 63.04 -27.65
C GLY A 207 63.58 61.73 -26.89
N HIS A 208 64.05 61.62 -25.64
CA HIS A 208 63.79 60.45 -24.80
C HIS A 208 62.38 60.51 -24.18
N PHE A 209 61.92 61.70 -23.77
CA PHE A 209 60.56 61.89 -23.27
C PHE A 209 59.50 61.71 -24.36
N GLU A 210 59.78 62.17 -25.57
CA GLU A 210 58.84 62.06 -26.69
C GLU A 210 58.71 60.61 -27.20
N SER A 211 59.81 59.86 -27.27
CA SER A 211 59.79 58.43 -27.61
C SER A 211 59.12 57.57 -26.53
N THR A 212 59.32 57.88 -25.24
CA THR A 212 58.65 57.18 -24.14
C THR A 212 57.16 57.50 -24.06
N TYR A 213 56.77 58.75 -24.32
CA TYR A 213 55.37 59.16 -24.44
C TYR A 213 54.66 58.42 -25.59
N TYR A 214 55.27 58.42 -26.78
CA TYR A 214 54.70 57.75 -27.96
C TYR A 214 54.53 56.23 -27.74
N TRP A 215 55.52 55.58 -27.12
CA TRP A 215 55.44 54.17 -26.77
C TRP A 215 54.33 53.85 -25.75
N LEU A 216 54.15 54.69 -24.72
CA LEU A 216 53.07 54.53 -23.74
C LEU A 216 51.69 54.76 -24.38
N GLU A 217 51.58 55.71 -25.31
CA GLU A 217 50.34 56.00 -26.02
C GLU A 217 49.96 54.87 -26.99
N GLU A 218 50.92 54.28 -27.69
CA GLU A 218 50.67 53.11 -28.54
C GLU A 218 50.29 51.88 -27.71
N LYS A 219 50.99 51.62 -26.60
CA LYS A 219 50.58 50.58 -25.66
C LYS A 219 49.17 50.80 -25.14
N LYS A 220 48.81 52.02 -24.75
CA LYS A 220 47.45 52.35 -24.31
C LYS A 220 46.43 52.04 -25.42
N LYS A 221 46.71 52.40 -26.68
CA LYS A 221 45.83 52.07 -27.82
C LYS A 221 45.69 50.56 -28.01
N GLU A 222 46.76 49.79 -27.88
CA GLU A 222 46.72 48.31 -27.92
C GLU A 222 45.86 47.73 -26.79
N PHE A 223 46.00 48.26 -25.57
CA PHE A 223 45.14 47.89 -24.43
C PHE A 223 43.67 48.23 -24.69
N THR A 224 43.36 49.42 -25.19
CA THR A 224 41.98 49.80 -25.52
C THR A 224 41.40 48.93 -26.64
N ARG A 225 42.19 48.53 -27.65
CA ARG A 225 41.76 47.57 -28.69
C ARG A 225 41.44 46.21 -28.09
N THR A 226 42.31 45.70 -27.21
CA THR A 226 42.13 44.40 -26.53
C THR A 226 40.91 44.42 -25.60
N LEU A 227 40.71 45.52 -24.85
CA LEU A 227 39.55 45.74 -24.00
C LEU A 227 38.24 45.70 -24.81
N ARG A 228 38.20 46.40 -25.95
CA ARG A 228 37.03 46.38 -26.84
C ARG A 228 36.75 44.97 -27.39
N ALA A 229 37.78 44.22 -27.76
CA ALA A 229 37.64 42.84 -28.22
C ALA A 229 37.06 41.94 -27.12
N ARG A 230 37.54 42.04 -25.88
CA ARG A 230 37.01 41.28 -24.74
C ARG A 230 35.58 41.68 -24.37
N LEU A 231 35.24 42.98 -24.41
CA LEU A 231 33.86 43.46 -24.21
C LEU A 231 32.89 42.91 -25.27
N ASN A 232 33.33 42.77 -26.52
CA ASN A 232 32.51 42.16 -27.56
C ASN A 232 32.34 40.65 -27.31
N GLN A 233 33.40 39.95 -26.91
CA GLN A 233 33.31 38.53 -26.53
C GLN A 233 32.37 38.29 -25.34
N GLN A 234 32.40 39.17 -24.33
CA GLN A 234 31.46 39.12 -23.21
C GLN A 234 30.01 39.20 -23.70
N LYS A 235 29.69 40.16 -24.57
CA LYS A 235 28.34 40.29 -25.15
C LYS A 235 27.91 39.07 -25.96
N GLU A 236 28.83 38.44 -26.69
CA GLU A 236 28.52 37.20 -27.41
C GLU A 236 28.20 36.04 -26.48
N VAL A 237 28.95 35.90 -25.39
CA VAL A 237 28.70 34.88 -24.35
C VAL A 237 27.37 35.14 -23.65
N GLU A 238 27.09 36.39 -23.29
CA GLU A 238 25.83 36.80 -22.66
C GLU A 238 24.63 36.48 -23.56
N ASN A 239 24.72 36.79 -24.85
CA ASN A 239 23.66 36.46 -25.82
C ASN A 239 23.44 34.95 -25.97
N LYS A 240 24.52 34.15 -25.98
CA LYS A 240 24.44 32.68 -26.03
C LYS A 240 23.80 32.12 -24.77
N LYS A 241 24.15 32.65 -23.59
CA LYS A 241 23.55 32.27 -22.30
C LYS A 241 22.05 32.58 -22.29
N ARG A 242 21.65 33.79 -22.67
CA ARG A 242 20.23 34.18 -22.75
C ARG A 242 19.42 33.25 -23.66
N SER A 243 19.96 32.91 -24.83
CA SER A 243 19.28 31.97 -25.75
C SER A 243 19.15 30.55 -25.16
N LEU A 244 20.12 30.10 -24.36
CA LEU A 244 20.04 28.80 -23.67
C LEU A 244 19.05 28.83 -22.51
N GLU A 245 19.02 29.92 -21.74
CA GLU A 245 18.05 30.13 -20.65
C GLU A 245 16.61 30.13 -21.17
N GLU A 246 16.33 30.83 -22.27
CA GLU A 246 15.00 30.82 -22.92
C GLU A 246 14.58 29.41 -23.35
N LYS A 247 15.51 28.64 -23.93
CA LYS A 247 15.26 27.23 -24.31
C LYS A 247 15.00 26.36 -23.08
N MET A 248 15.76 26.55 -22.01
CA MET A 248 15.55 25.85 -20.76
C MET A 248 14.20 26.18 -20.13
N GLU A 249 13.78 27.46 -20.13
CA GLU A 249 12.49 27.87 -19.60
C GLU A 249 11.32 27.22 -20.38
N LEU A 250 11.45 27.12 -21.72
CA LEU A 250 10.47 26.41 -22.56
C LEU A 250 10.39 24.91 -22.22
N LEU A 251 11.54 24.26 -22.01
CA LEU A 251 11.60 22.85 -21.62
C LEU A 251 11.06 22.63 -20.19
N GLU A 252 11.31 23.55 -19.27
CA GLU A 252 10.73 23.52 -17.92
C GLU A 252 9.22 23.76 -17.92
N LYS A 253 8.69 24.60 -18.81
CA LYS A 253 7.24 24.74 -19.01
C LYS A 253 6.62 23.45 -19.54
N LYS A 254 7.29 22.73 -20.46
CA LYS A 254 6.89 21.37 -20.87
C LYS A 254 7.01 20.35 -19.75
N LYS A 255 7.87 20.59 -18.75
CA LYS A 255 7.90 19.79 -17.52
C LYS A 255 6.73 20.13 -16.60
N LYS A 256 6.20 21.37 -16.56
CA LYS A 256 5.02 21.71 -15.75
C LYS A 256 3.72 21.06 -16.23
N THR A 257 3.62 20.67 -17.50
CA THR A 257 2.51 19.81 -17.96
C THR A 257 2.51 18.43 -17.28
N VAL A 258 3.55 18.06 -16.52
CA VAL A 258 3.58 16.88 -15.64
C VAL A 258 2.55 16.98 -14.51
N ASP A 259 2.18 18.18 -14.06
CA ASP A 259 1.15 18.32 -13.02
C ASP A 259 -0.23 17.89 -13.56
N GLU A 260 -0.54 18.21 -14.82
CA GLU A 260 -1.79 17.79 -15.48
C GLU A 260 -1.87 16.27 -15.62
N VAL A 261 -0.72 15.65 -15.80
CA VAL A 261 -0.57 14.21 -15.95
C VAL A 261 -0.79 13.51 -14.62
N GLU A 262 -0.21 14.05 -13.56
CA GLU A 262 -0.40 13.54 -12.21
C GLU A 262 -1.87 13.66 -11.80
N ILE A 263 -2.53 14.76 -12.17
CA ILE A 263 -3.99 14.91 -12.02
C ILE A 263 -4.75 13.81 -12.77
N LYS A 264 -4.39 13.53 -14.03
CA LYS A 264 -5.01 12.44 -14.82
C LYS A 264 -4.79 11.07 -14.18
N LYS A 265 -3.57 10.77 -13.71
CA LYS A 265 -3.26 9.52 -13.00
C LYS A 265 -4.13 9.38 -11.75
N LYS A 266 -4.23 10.45 -10.95
CA LYS A 266 -5.03 10.47 -9.73
C LYS A 266 -6.53 10.29 -10.01
N ASP A 267 -7.04 10.88 -11.10
CA ASP A 267 -8.43 10.68 -11.53
C ASP A 267 -8.69 9.21 -11.92
N ILE A 268 -7.83 8.61 -12.76
CA ILE A 268 -7.93 7.19 -13.14
C ILE A 268 -7.88 6.28 -11.91
N GLN A 269 -6.92 6.50 -10.99
CA GLN A 269 -6.82 5.74 -9.75
C GLN A 269 -8.08 5.88 -8.89
N SER A 270 -8.63 7.09 -8.78
CA SER A 270 -9.86 7.34 -8.03
C SER A 270 -11.06 6.60 -8.64
N ARG A 271 -11.15 6.52 -9.98
CA ARG A 271 -12.19 5.75 -10.67
C ARG A 271 -12.03 4.24 -10.42
N ILE A 272 -10.81 3.70 -10.47
CA ILE A 272 -10.53 2.30 -10.15
C ILE A 272 -11.02 1.97 -8.74
N VAL A 273 -10.66 2.80 -7.75
CA VAL A 273 -11.07 2.58 -6.35
C VAL A 273 -12.59 2.63 -6.19
N ARG A 274 -13.28 3.56 -6.87
CA ARG A 274 -14.75 3.64 -6.84
C ARG A 274 -15.38 2.38 -7.42
N ASN A 275 -14.92 1.94 -8.60
CA ASN A 275 -15.44 0.74 -9.25
C ASN A 275 -15.18 -0.52 -8.41
N ASP A 276 -14.00 -0.64 -7.78
CA ASP A 276 -13.69 -1.75 -6.87
C ASP A 276 -14.62 -1.75 -5.63
N GLN A 277 -14.92 -0.57 -5.07
CA GLN A 277 -15.86 -0.45 -3.96
C GLN A 277 -17.29 -0.84 -4.36
N GLU A 278 -17.75 -0.42 -5.53
CA GLU A 278 -19.06 -0.80 -6.05
C GLU A 278 -19.15 -2.30 -6.32
N LYS A 279 -18.12 -2.88 -6.94
CA LYS A 279 -17.98 -4.33 -7.10
C LYS A 279 -18.07 -5.05 -5.76
N GLY A 280 -17.35 -4.58 -4.75
CA GLY A 280 -17.40 -5.14 -3.40
C GLY A 280 -18.80 -5.09 -2.76
N LYS A 281 -19.55 -4.01 -2.97
CA LYS A 281 -20.95 -3.90 -2.52
C LYS A 281 -21.86 -4.89 -3.26
N LEU A 282 -21.67 -5.07 -4.56
CA LEU A 282 -22.44 -6.03 -5.36
C LEU A 282 -22.14 -7.47 -4.96
N LEU A 283 -20.88 -7.84 -4.75
CA LEU A 283 -20.49 -9.16 -4.26
C LEU A 283 -21.15 -9.50 -2.92
N ARG A 284 -21.13 -8.56 -1.96
CA ARG A 284 -21.81 -8.78 -0.66
C ARG A 284 -23.32 -8.95 -0.82
N ARG A 285 -23.95 -8.28 -1.78
CA ARG A 285 -25.38 -8.46 -2.08
C ARG A 285 -25.64 -9.79 -2.76
N TYR A 286 -24.76 -10.21 -3.67
CA TYR A 286 -24.80 -11.52 -4.33
C TYR A 286 -24.72 -12.65 -3.31
N ASP A 287 -23.79 -12.57 -2.35
CA ASP A 287 -23.64 -13.56 -1.27
C ASP A 287 -24.90 -13.62 -0.39
N LYS A 288 -25.49 -12.45 -0.05
CA LYS A 288 -26.76 -12.39 0.69
C LYS A 288 -27.90 -13.06 -0.07
N LEU A 289 -28.04 -12.81 -1.36
CA LEU A 289 -29.05 -13.48 -2.18
C LEU A 289 -28.82 -14.99 -2.21
N GLN A 290 -27.57 -15.44 -2.27
CA GLN A 290 -27.24 -16.87 -2.20
C GLN A 290 -27.59 -17.47 -0.84
N GLU A 291 -27.45 -16.71 0.26
CA GLU A 291 -27.92 -17.13 1.58
C GLU A 291 -29.45 -17.17 1.69
N GLU A 292 -30.15 -16.22 1.07
CA GLU A 292 -31.63 -16.19 1.02
C GLU A 292 -32.21 -17.37 0.23
N MET A 293 -31.49 -17.92 -0.75
CA MET A 293 -31.92 -19.12 -1.49
C MET A 293 -31.88 -20.39 -0.62
N LYS A 294 -30.94 -20.51 0.34
CA LYS A 294 -30.78 -21.72 1.17
C LYS A 294 -32.05 -22.16 1.90
N PRO A 295 -32.76 -21.30 2.65
CA PRO A 295 -34.00 -21.70 3.31
C PRO A 295 -35.12 -22.04 2.31
N LEU A 296 -35.17 -21.37 1.15
CA LEU A 296 -36.14 -21.68 0.10
C LEU A 296 -35.91 -23.08 -0.49
N PHE A 297 -34.65 -23.48 -0.69
CA PHE A 297 -34.30 -24.83 -1.11
C PHE A 297 -34.68 -25.88 -0.06
N ILE A 298 -34.45 -25.62 1.23
CA ILE A 298 -34.88 -26.53 2.30
C ILE A 298 -36.40 -26.72 2.25
N SER A 299 -37.17 -25.63 2.19
CA SER A 299 -38.64 -25.71 2.11
C SER A 299 -39.12 -26.43 0.86
N LEU A 300 -38.45 -26.25 -0.28
CA LEU A 300 -38.76 -27.00 -1.50
C LEU A 300 -38.45 -28.50 -1.34
N GLY A 301 -37.33 -28.84 -0.70
CA GLY A 301 -36.95 -30.21 -0.36
C GLY A 301 -37.95 -30.88 0.58
N GLU A 302 -38.48 -30.16 1.57
CA GLU A 302 -39.52 -30.66 2.49
C GLU A 302 -40.81 -31.03 1.76
N ILE A 303 -41.25 -30.20 0.80
CA ILE A 303 -42.43 -30.50 -0.04
C ILE A 303 -42.20 -31.77 -0.87
N LEU A 304 -40.95 -32.00 -1.28
CA LEU A 304 -40.57 -33.14 -2.10
C LEU A 304 -40.26 -34.40 -1.28
N GLU A 305 -39.93 -34.30 0.01
CA GLU A 305 -39.60 -35.43 0.90
C GLU A 305 -40.65 -36.57 0.78
N GLY A 306 -41.94 -36.22 0.67
CA GLY A 306 -43.03 -37.20 0.49
C GLY A 306 -43.18 -37.80 -0.90
N LYS A 307 -42.58 -37.20 -1.94
CA LYS A 307 -42.74 -37.57 -3.38
C LYS A 307 -41.47 -38.16 -4.01
N ILE A 308 -40.31 -38.01 -3.36
CA ILE A 308 -39.00 -38.47 -3.84
C ILE A 308 -38.91 -40.00 -4.04
N LYS A 309 -39.78 -40.78 -3.40
CA LYS A 309 -39.78 -42.25 -3.48
C LYS A 309 -39.99 -42.79 -4.91
N ASN A 310 -40.54 -41.98 -5.81
CA ASN A 310 -40.92 -42.41 -7.16
C ASN A 310 -39.92 -41.99 -8.24
N GLU A 311 -38.82 -41.31 -7.89
CA GLU A 311 -37.90 -40.72 -8.86
C GLU A 311 -36.48 -41.28 -8.67
N ASP A 312 -36.05 -42.11 -9.62
CA ASP A 312 -34.80 -42.88 -9.57
C ASP A 312 -33.56 -42.02 -9.25
N SER A 313 -33.56 -40.77 -9.72
CA SER A 313 -32.43 -39.86 -9.55
C SER A 313 -32.32 -39.24 -8.14
N MET A 314 -33.34 -39.42 -7.28
CA MET A 314 -33.36 -38.93 -5.90
C MET A 314 -33.51 -40.05 -4.85
N MET A 315 -33.56 -41.31 -5.27
CA MET A 315 -33.64 -42.50 -4.40
C MET A 315 -32.53 -42.55 -3.34
N LEU A 316 -31.29 -42.19 -3.70
CA LEU A 316 -30.17 -42.15 -2.75
C LEU A 316 -30.44 -41.15 -1.60
N TYR A 317 -31.02 -40.00 -1.92
CA TYR A 317 -31.39 -38.99 -0.93
C TYR A 317 -32.57 -39.44 -0.08
N ALA A 318 -33.54 -40.13 -0.68
CA ALA A 318 -34.67 -40.74 0.03
C ALA A 318 -34.19 -41.68 1.14
N HIS A 319 -33.25 -42.58 0.82
CA HIS A 319 -32.71 -43.55 1.78
C HIS A 319 -31.92 -42.86 2.91
N GLN A 320 -31.13 -41.84 2.59
CA GLN A 320 -30.40 -41.06 3.59
C GLN A 320 -31.36 -40.31 4.53
N LEU A 321 -32.40 -39.68 3.98
CA LEU A 321 -33.43 -39.01 4.78
C LEU A 321 -34.18 -39.98 5.69
N GLU A 322 -34.55 -41.16 5.19
CA GLU A 322 -35.23 -42.19 5.99
C GLU A 322 -34.37 -42.64 7.18
N ARG A 323 -33.08 -42.90 6.94
CA ARG A 323 -32.12 -43.24 8.00
C ARG A 323 -32.00 -42.12 9.05
N ILE A 324 -31.87 -40.87 8.61
CA ILE A 324 -31.75 -39.72 9.51
C ILE A 324 -33.05 -39.50 10.29
N ASN A 325 -34.21 -39.60 9.64
CA ASN A 325 -35.52 -39.48 10.28
C ASN A 325 -35.72 -40.57 11.34
N LYS A 326 -35.33 -41.81 11.06
CA LYS A 326 -35.38 -42.92 12.03
C LYS A 326 -34.47 -42.66 13.23
N ASN A 327 -33.21 -42.27 12.98
CA ASN A 327 -32.26 -41.91 14.04
C ASN A 327 -32.79 -40.75 14.90
N LEU A 328 -33.33 -39.71 14.27
CA LEU A 328 -33.93 -38.56 14.97
C LEU A 328 -35.13 -38.99 15.82
N LEU A 329 -35.97 -39.88 15.32
CA LEU A 329 -37.11 -40.40 16.06
C LEU A 329 -36.66 -41.20 17.30
N GLU A 330 -35.67 -42.07 17.15
CA GLU A 330 -35.07 -42.84 18.25
C GLU A 330 -34.43 -41.93 19.30
N MET A 331 -33.62 -40.95 18.88
CA MET A 331 -33.00 -39.98 19.78
C MET A 331 -34.05 -39.10 20.49
N LYS A 332 -35.12 -38.68 19.80
CA LYS A 332 -36.22 -37.91 20.41
C LYS A 332 -37.03 -38.74 21.40
N LYS A 333 -37.20 -40.05 21.18
CA LYS A 333 -37.80 -40.97 22.15
C LYS A 333 -36.91 -41.14 23.38
N GLN A 334 -35.62 -41.40 23.20
CA GLN A 334 -34.63 -41.46 24.28
C GLN A 334 -34.60 -40.18 25.12
N LEU A 335 -34.76 -39.02 24.48
CA LEU A 335 -34.82 -37.73 25.19
C LEU A 335 -36.09 -37.57 26.05
N LYS A 336 -37.21 -38.18 25.64
CA LYS A 336 -38.46 -38.17 26.41
C LYS A 336 -38.44 -39.15 27.58
N GLU A 337 -37.69 -40.24 27.44
CA GLU A 337 -37.50 -41.27 28.47
C GLU A 337 -36.48 -40.87 29.55
N LEU A 338 -35.59 -39.90 29.25
CA LEU A 338 -34.65 -39.26 30.18
C LEU A 338 -35.29 -38.08 30.92
#